data_AF-A0A7U9GRW8-F1
#
_entry.id   AF-A0A7U9GRW8-F1
#
_cell.length_a   1.000
_cell.length_b   1.000
_cell.length_c   1.000
_cell.angle_alpha   90.00
_cell.angle_beta   90.00
_cell.angle_gamma   90.00
#
_symmetry.space_group_name_H-M   'P 1'
#
loop_
_entity.id
_entity.type
_entity.pdbx_description
1 polymer ?
#
loop_
_entity_poly.entity_id
_entity_poly.type
_entity_poly.pdbx_seq_one_letter_code
_entity_poly.pdbx_strand_id
1 'polypeptide(L)'
;MIDYNEYFDEVIQAHLVIERWFAVEQDSAELARLLSRFSADFSMVTPLGRALDIEALRALFQSAGGKKTGFRIELSELRGIALHAHGATLSYREQQSDASGLRTDRRSTVVFEKTEAGRVLWRHLQETFCAE
;
A
#
# COMPACT_ATOMS: atom_id res chain seq x y z
N MET A 1 5.58 24.81 7.05
CA MET A 1 4.71 23.62 6.92
C MET A 1 5.63 22.44 6.70
N ILE A 2 5.47 21.33 7.44
CA ILE A 2 6.29 20.13 7.21
C ILE A 2 5.87 19.55 5.86
N ASP A 3 6.83 19.28 4.98
CA ASP A 3 6.58 18.75 3.64
C ASP A 3 6.50 17.22 3.68
N TYR A 4 5.36 16.68 3.23
CA TYR A 4 5.08 15.25 3.14
C TYR A 4 4.83 14.79 1.69
N ASN A 5 5.02 15.68 0.70
CA ASN A 5 4.58 15.45 -0.68
C ASN A 5 5.18 14.16 -1.26
N GLU A 6 6.47 13.91 -1.06
CA GLU A 6 7.12 12.69 -1.55
C GLU A 6 6.51 11.40 -0.98
N TYR A 7 6.04 11.43 0.27
CA TYR A 7 5.43 10.28 0.93
C TYR A 7 3.96 10.12 0.52
N PHE A 8 3.25 11.22 0.31
CA PHE A 8 1.90 11.19 -0.26
C PHE A 8 1.91 10.66 -1.70
N ASP A 9 2.86 11.12 -2.51
CA ASP A 9 3.06 10.61 -3.87
C ASP A 9 3.37 9.12 -3.85
N GLU A 10 4.21 8.64 -2.92
CA GLU A 10 4.50 7.22 -2.77
C GLU A 10 3.25 6.39 -2.42
N VAL A 11 2.39 6.88 -1.51
CA VAL A 11 1.09 6.25 -1.21
C VAL A 11 0.24 6.17 -2.49
N ILE A 12 0.09 7.26 -3.22
CA ILE A 12 -0.74 7.31 -4.43
C ILE A 12 -0.20 6.37 -5.51
N GLN A 13 1.10 6.45 -5.81
CA GLN A 13 1.73 5.66 -6.85
C GLN A 13 1.72 4.16 -6.52
N ALA A 14 1.91 3.78 -5.26
CA ALA A 14 1.82 2.38 -4.85
C ALA A 14 0.41 1.81 -5.10
N HIS A 15 -0.65 2.53 -4.71
CA HIS A 15 -2.02 2.06 -4.91
C HIS A 15 -2.41 2.05 -6.39
N LEU A 16 -1.92 2.96 -7.23
CA LEU A 16 -2.12 2.90 -8.69
C LEU A 16 -1.46 1.66 -9.32
N VAL A 17 -0.33 1.20 -8.79
CA VAL A 17 0.32 -0.05 -9.25
C VAL A 17 -0.44 -1.26 -8.72
N ILE A 18 -0.85 -1.26 -7.44
CA ILE A 18 -1.64 -2.34 -6.83
C ILE A 18 -2.99 -2.50 -7.54
N GLU A 19 -3.69 -1.40 -7.84
CA GLU A 19 -4.95 -1.40 -8.59
C GLU A 19 -4.76 -2.10 -9.92
N ARG A 20 -3.78 -1.67 -10.71
CA ARG A 20 -3.47 -2.24 -12.03
C ARG A 20 -3.06 -3.71 -11.94
N TRP A 21 -2.27 -4.08 -10.94
CA TRP A 21 -1.84 -5.45 -10.70
C TRP A 21 -3.02 -6.39 -10.42
N PHE A 22 -3.99 -5.97 -9.61
CA PHE A 22 -5.16 -6.80 -9.32
C PHE A 22 -6.21 -6.79 -10.44
N ALA A 23 -6.31 -5.71 -11.21
CA ALA A 23 -7.30 -5.55 -12.27
C ALA A 23 -6.96 -6.28 -13.58
N VAL A 24 -5.67 -6.40 -13.92
CA VAL A 24 -5.19 -6.93 -15.21
C VAL A 24 -4.08 -7.94 -14.95
N GLU A 25 -4.05 -9.04 -15.72
CA GLU A 25 -2.92 -9.97 -15.67
C GLU A 25 -1.64 -9.27 -16.17
N GLN A 26 -0.56 -9.41 -15.40
CA GLN A 26 0.72 -8.73 -15.64
C GLN A 26 1.85 -9.76 -15.58
N ASP A 27 3.01 -9.39 -16.12
CA ASP A 27 4.18 -10.25 -16.09
C ASP A 27 4.91 -10.26 -14.73
N SER A 28 5.91 -11.13 -14.62
CA SER A 28 6.73 -11.25 -13.41
C SER A 28 7.63 -10.03 -13.14
N ALA A 29 7.96 -9.24 -14.16
CA ALA A 29 8.76 -8.03 -13.99
C ALA A 29 7.94 -6.93 -13.31
N GLU A 30 6.66 -6.84 -13.63
CA GLU A 30 5.73 -5.93 -12.96
C GLU A 30 5.53 -6.28 -11.47
N LEU A 31 5.46 -7.56 -11.14
CA LEU A 31 5.45 -8.02 -9.75
C LEU A 31 6.73 -7.60 -9.02
N ALA A 32 7.90 -7.80 -9.64
CA ALA A 32 9.17 -7.40 -9.06
C ALA A 32 9.24 -5.89 -8.84
N ARG A 33 8.71 -5.10 -9.77
CA ARG A 33 8.62 -3.64 -9.64
C ARG A 33 7.72 -3.21 -8.49
N LEU A 34 6.55 -3.86 -8.33
CA LEU A 34 5.65 -3.62 -7.20
C LEU A 34 6.34 -3.94 -5.87
N LEU A 35 6.98 -5.11 -5.77
CA LEU A 35 7.67 -5.55 -4.56
C LEU A 35 8.90 -4.69 -4.22
N SER A 36 9.54 -4.06 -5.21
CA SER A 36 10.71 -3.18 -5.00
C SER A 36 10.42 -1.90 -4.19
N ARG A 37 9.13 -1.59 -3.96
CA ARG A 37 8.66 -0.46 -3.14
C ARG A 37 8.71 -0.79 -1.65
N PHE A 38 8.79 -2.07 -1.28
CA PHE A 38 8.77 -2.52 0.10
C PHE A 38 10.19 -2.76 0.62
N SER A 39 10.40 -2.44 1.89
CA SER A 39 11.61 -2.79 2.62
C SER A 39 11.78 -4.32 2.68
N ALA A 40 13.03 -4.79 2.75
CA ALA A 40 13.29 -6.19 3.06
C ALA A 40 12.74 -6.58 4.44
N ASP A 41 12.67 -5.62 5.37
CA ASP A 41 12.13 -5.84 6.71
C ASP A 41 10.63 -5.49 6.80
N PHE A 42 9.93 -5.34 5.67
CA PHE A 42 8.52 -4.97 5.66
C PHE A 42 7.66 -5.90 6.52
N SER A 43 6.70 -5.30 7.21
CA SER A 43 5.65 -6.01 7.93
C SER A 43 4.31 -5.30 7.78
N MET A 44 3.21 -6.04 7.87
CA MET A 44 1.90 -5.42 7.98
C MET A 44 0.92 -6.19 8.86
N VAL A 45 -0.08 -5.47 9.33
CA VAL A 45 -1.29 -6.03 9.94
C VAL A 45 -2.47 -5.72 9.02
N THR A 46 -3.08 -6.76 8.45
CA THR A 46 -4.25 -6.62 7.58
C THR A 46 -5.48 -6.17 8.38
N PRO A 47 -6.58 -5.73 7.72
CA PRO A 47 -7.78 -5.32 8.44
C PRO A 47 -8.43 -6.44 9.26
N LEU A 48 -8.10 -7.71 8.97
CA LEU A 48 -8.55 -8.89 9.73
C LEU A 48 -7.56 -9.29 10.85
N GLY A 49 -6.59 -8.44 11.17
CA GLY A 49 -5.61 -8.67 12.23
C GLY A 49 -4.52 -9.68 11.90
N ARG A 50 -4.40 -10.12 10.64
CA ARG A 50 -3.34 -11.05 10.23
C ARG A 50 -2.03 -10.30 10.04
N ALA A 51 -0.95 -10.80 10.63
CA ALA A 51 0.39 -10.32 10.35
C ALA A 51 0.92 -10.93 9.04
N LEU A 52 1.50 -10.11 8.17
CA LEU A 52 2.21 -10.54 6.96
C LEU A 52 3.61 -9.91 6.95
N ASP A 53 4.61 -10.69 6.60
CA ASP A 53 5.94 -10.20 6.23
C ASP A 53 6.05 -9.99 4.70
N ILE A 54 7.24 -9.67 4.22
CA ILE A 54 7.50 -9.46 2.79
C ILE A 54 7.26 -10.72 1.93
N GLU A 55 7.51 -11.92 2.46
CA GLU A 55 7.33 -13.17 1.73
C GLU A 55 5.83 -13.52 1.60
N ALA A 56 5.09 -13.36 2.70
CA ALA A 56 3.64 -13.53 2.72
C ALA A 56 2.93 -12.48 1.84
N LEU A 57 3.42 -11.24 1.82
CA LEU A 57 2.92 -10.20 0.91
C LEU A 57 3.19 -10.57 -0.56
N ARG A 58 4.38 -11.08 -0.89
CA ARG A 58 4.71 -11.56 -2.24
C ARG A 58 3.75 -12.67 -2.67
N ALA A 59 3.53 -13.67 -1.83
CA ALA A 59 2.61 -14.76 -2.11
C ALA A 59 1.17 -14.26 -2.34
N LEU A 60 0.74 -13.25 -1.57
CA LEU A 60 -0.55 -12.60 -1.75
C LEU A 60 -0.66 -11.96 -3.14
N PHE A 61 0.32 -11.14 -3.54
CA PHE A 61 0.30 -10.50 -4.85
C PHE A 61 0.31 -11.52 -5.99
N GLN A 62 1.14 -12.57 -5.91
CA GLN A 62 1.16 -13.66 -6.89
C GLN A 62 -0.21 -14.36 -7.00
N SER A 63 -0.86 -14.60 -5.86
CA SER A 63 -2.14 -15.30 -5.83
C SER A 63 -3.31 -14.48 -6.36
N ALA A 64 -3.21 -13.15 -6.39
CA ALA A 64 -4.32 -12.24 -6.65
C ALA A 64 -4.17 -11.39 -7.94
N GLY A 65 -3.01 -11.43 -8.60
CA GLY A 65 -2.77 -10.70 -9.85
C GLY A 65 -3.81 -11.02 -10.94
N GLY A 66 -4.38 -10.00 -11.57
CA GLY A 66 -5.40 -10.11 -12.62
C GLY A 66 -6.74 -10.73 -12.22
N LYS A 67 -6.99 -11.01 -10.93
CA LYS A 67 -8.20 -11.74 -10.49
C LYS A 67 -9.39 -10.86 -10.11
N LYS A 68 -9.21 -9.53 -10.04
CA LYS A 68 -10.26 -8.61 -9.59
C LYS A 68 -10.68 -7.68 -10.73
N THR A 69 -11.59 -8.17 -11.59
CA THR A 69 -12.10 -7.37 -12.71
C THR A 69 -12.74 -6.07 -12.23
N GLY A 70 -12.35 -4.94 -12.84
CA GLY A 70 -12.87 -3.63 -12.51
C GLY A 70 -12.45 -3.11 -11.14
N PHE A 71 -11.42 -3.69 -10.52
CA PHE A 71 -10.91 -3.25 -9.23
C PHE A 71 -10.43 -1.80 -9.27
N ARG A 72 -10.86 -1.01 -8.28
CA ARG A 72 -10.56 0.41 -8.10
C ARG A 72 -10.19 0.72 -6.67
N ILE A 73 -9.24 1.64 -6.50
CA ILE A 73 -8.83 2.19 -5.22
C ILE A 73 -9.00 3.71 -5.25
N GLU A 74 -9.77 4.23 -4.30
CA GLU A 74 -9.91 5.66 -4.04
C GLU A 74 -9.22 6.00 -2.72
N LEU A 75 -8.30 6.96 -2.76
CA LEU A 75 -7.55 7.44 -1.61
C LEU A 75 -8.08 8.80 -1.16
N SER A 76 -8.25 8.96 0.16
CA SER A 76 -8.65 10.22 0.77
C SER A 76 -8.00 10.38 2.15
N GLU A 77 -8.20 11.54 2.77
CA GLU A 77 -7.76 11.80 4.15
C GLU A 77 -6.25 11.56 4.38
N LEU A 78 -5.41 11.81 3.37
CA LEU A 78 -3.96 11.72 3.51
C LEU A 78 -3.47 12.75 4.54
N ARG A 79 -2.74 12.27 5.55
CA ARG A 79 -2.26 13.09 6.67
C ARG A 79 -0.88 12.64 7.13
N GLY A 80 0.04 13.59 7.27
CA GLY A 80 1.31 13.37 7.94
C GLY A 80 1.13 13.28 9.45
N ILE A 81 1.73 12.27 10.08
CA ILE A 81 1.73 12.07 11.53
C ILE A 81 3.09 12.48 12.12
N ALA A 82 4.18 12.01 11.53
CA ALA A 82 5.54 12.31 11.96
C ALA A 82 6.50 12.32 10.78
N LEU A 83 7.42 13.28 10.74
CA LEU A 83 8.56 13.30 9.82
C LEU A 83 9.83 13.13 10.64
N HIS A 84 10.74 12.27 10.19
CA HIS A 84 12.00 11.97 10.87
C HIS A 84 13.15 11.87 9.86
N ALA A 85 14.39 11.84 10.36
CA ALA A 85 15.59 11.86 9.52
C ALA A 85 15.62 10.74 8.45
N HIS A 86 15.02 9.59 8.78
CA HIS A 86 15.03 8.39 7.93
C HIS A 86 13.64 8.00 7.42
N GLY A 87 12.69 8.93 7.27
CA GLY A 87 11.37 8.63 6.71
C GLY A 87 10.21 9.41 7.30
N ALA A 88 9.01 8.86 7.19
CA ALA A 88 7.79 9.47 7.72
C ALA A 88 6.76 8.41 8.15
N THR A 89 5.87 8.81 9.06
CA THR A 89 4.64 8.08 9.35
C THR A 89 3.45 8.88 8.85
N LEU A 90 2.58 8.24 8.08
CA LEU A 90 1.36 8.85 7.52
C LEU A 90 0.12 8.01 7.89
N SER A 91 -1.04 8.65 7.81
CA SER A 91 -2.32 7.95 7.71
C SER A 91 -3.04 8.31 6.42
N TYR A 92 -3.86 7.39 5.91
CA TYR A 92 -4.77 7.63 4.80
C TYR A 92 -6.03 6.77 4.94
N ARG A 93 -7.08 7.10 4.20
CA ARG A 93 -8.26 6.27 4.02
C ARG A 93 -8.26 5.70 2.61
N GLU A 94 -8.63 4.44 2.51
CA GLU A 94 -8.69 3.70 1.26
C GLU A 94 -10.08 3.08 1.09
N GLN A 95 -10.68 3.34 -0.06
CA GLN A 95 -11.94 2.73 -0.47
C GLN A 95 -11.69 1.87 -1.70
N GLN A 96 -12.03 0.59 -1.60
CA GLN A 96 -11.88 -0.37 -2.69
C GLN A 96 -13.24 -0.73 -3.25
N SER A 97 -13.35 -0.83 -4.57
CA SER A 97 -14.52 -1.39 -5.24
C SER A 97 -14.14 -2.30 -6.40
N ASP A 98 -15.04 -3.18 -6.83
CA ASP A 98 -14.86 -3.99 -8.05
C ASP A 98 -16.17 -4.25 -8.80
N ALA A 99 -16.08 -4.94 -9.95
CA ALA A 99 -17.23 -5.22 -10.81
C ALA A 99 -18.23 -6.24 -10.23
N SER A 100 -17.88 -6.95 -9.15
CA SER A 100 -18.79 -7.87 -8.46
C SER A 100 -19.77 -7.13 -7.53
N GLY A 101 -19.54 -5.83 -7.29
CA GLY A 101 -20.28 -5.04 -6.31
C GLY A 101 -19.63 -5.01 -4.93
N LEU A 102 -18.44 -5.61 -4.76
CA LEU A 102 -17.65 -5.46 -3.54
C LEU A 102 -17.35 -3.98 -3.30
N ARG A 103 -17.56 -3.53 -2.06
CA ARG A 103 -17.08 -2.25 -1.55
C ARG A 103 -16.49 -2.45 -0.17
N THR A 104 -15.25 -1.99 0.03
CA THR A 104 -14.61 -2.00 1.35
C THR A 104 -14.03 -0.64 1.66
N ASP A 105 -14.01 -0.29 2.93
CA ASP A 105 -13.49 0.98 3.43
C ASP A 105 -12.55 0.70 4.60
N ARG A 106 -11.35 1.27 4.56
CA ARG A 106 -10.35 1.09 5.60
C ARG A 106 -9.56 2.36 5.86
N ARG A 107 -9.07 2.48 7.08
CA ARG A 107 -8.05 3.44 7.48
C ARG A 107 -6.73 2.73 7.64
N SER A 108 -5.67 3.39 7.22
CA SER A 108 -4.33 2.84 7.18
C SER A 108 -3.36 3.77 7.88
N THR A 109 -2.42 3.20 8.64
CA THR A 109 -1.22 3.89 9.11
C THR A 109 -0.02 3.22 8.45
N VAL A 110 0.79 4.02 7.76
CA VAL A 110 2.01 3.57 7.09
C VAL A 110 3.22 4.20 7.74
N VAL A 111 4.26 3.40 7.93
CA VAL A 111 5.61 3.86 8.27
C VAL A 111 6.48 3.66 7.03
N PHE A 112 7.08 4.75 6.58
CA PHE A 112 8.08 4.77 5.53
C PHE A 112 9.48 4.83 6.13
N GLU A 113 10.39 4.10 5.53
CA GLU A 113 11.82 4.34 5.67
C GLU A 113 12.35 5.06 4.43
N LYS A 114 13.33 5.94 4.61
CA LYS A 114 14.04 6.61 3.53
C LYS A 114 15.50 6.18 3.60
N THR A 115 15.96 5.52 2.55
CA THR A 115 17.35 5.04 2.46
C THR A 115 18.32 6.21 2.32
N GLU A 116 19.61 5.97 2.56
CA GLU A 116 20.66 6.98 2.34
C GLU A 116 20.71 7.48 0.87
N ALA A 117 20.34 6.61 -0.08
CA ALA A 117 20.19 6.96 -1.49
C ALA A 117 18.90 7.76 -1.80
N GLY A 118 18.11 8.11 -0.78
CA GLY A 118 16.89 8.90 -0.90
C GLY A 118 15.65 8.12 -1.35
N ARG A 119 15.71 6.79 -1.46
CA ARG A 119 14.54 5.99 -1.83
C ARG A 119 13.58 5.85 -0.65
N VAL A 120 12.30 6.14 -0.89
CA VAL A 120 11.22 5.88 0.06
C VAL A 120 10.76 4.43 -0.09
N LEU A 121 10.73 3.68 1.02
CA LEU A 121 10.30 2.29 1.06
C LEU A 121 9.24 2.10 2.14
N TRP A 122 8.26 1.25 1.84
CA TRP A 122 7.25 0.82 2.80
C TRP A 122 7.92 -0.05 3.87
N ARG A 123 7.91 0.39 5.13
CA ARG A 123 8.54 -0.31 6.25
C ARG A 123 7.53 -1.04 7.13
N HIS A 124 6.38 -0.42 7.36
CA HIS A 124 5.26 -1.04 8.06
C HIS A 124 3.92 -0.49 7.55
N LEU A 125 2.88 -1.33 7.57
CA LEU A 125 1.51 -0.94 7.26
C LEU A 125 0.54 -1.60 8.23
N GLN A 126 -0.37 -0.82 8.80
CA GLN A 126 -1.48 -1.37 9.56
C GLN A 126 -2.78 -0.80 9.05
N GLU A 127 -3.74 -1.68 8.79
CA GLU A 127 -5.05 -1.34 8.26
C GLU A 127 -6.16 -1.69 9.26
N THR A 128 -7.28 -0.98 9.18
CA THR A 128 -8.47 -1.25 10.00
C THR A 128 -9.70 -0.94 9.17
N PHE A 129 -10.64 -1.89 9.10
CA PHE A 129 -11.91 -1.65 8.42
C PHE A 129 -12.69 -0.54 9.14
N CYS A 130 -13.31 0.35 8.35
CA CYS A 130 -14.29 1.29 8.87
C CYS A 130 -15.60 0.52 9.11
N ALA A 131 -16.24 0.75 10.26
CA ALA A 131 -17.63 0.34 10.45
C ALA A 131 -18.52 1.21 9.56
N GLU A 132 -19.60 0.62 9.04
CA GLU A 132 -20.71 1.36 8.41
C GLU A 132 -21.41 2.28 9.42
#